data_AF-X1S1V2-F1
#
_entry.id   AF-X1S1V2-F1
#
_cell.length_a   1.000
_cell.length_b   1.000
_cell.length_c   1.000
_cell.angle_alpha   90.00
_cell.angle_beta   90.00
_cell.angle_gamma   90.00
#
_symmetry.space_group_name_H-M   'P 1'
#
loop_
_entity.id
_entity.type
_entity.pdbx_description
1 polymer ?
#
loop_
_entity_poly.entity_id
_entity_poly.type
_entity_poly.pdbx_seq_one_letter_code
_entity_poly.pdbx_strand_id
1 'polypeptide(L)'
;PGKKRGYPGHEGIEMALIKLYKATGERRYANLAKFFIDERGQQPNYYDLEAIERGEEPAPYWAALYYDREAKATGRGEDLQPFWEAPNLGIGAYTWAPVKTIPYEVPYEYNQAHKPVREQDRVVGHAVRATYLYSAMADVAAEFGDEQLRTACDRLWNNLTSKQMYITGGIGPSKANEGFTLDYDLPNETAYCETCAAVGLVFWAHRMLQLECDGRYADVMERALYNGLLSGVSLDGEKFNYVNPL
;
A
#
# COMPACT_ATOMS: atom_id res chain seq x y z
N PRO A 1 -24.99 -11.37 13.40
CA PRO A 1 -25.71 -11.11 12.12
C PRO A 1 -25.58 -9.61 11.77
N GLY A 2 -25.17 -9.26 10.54
CA GLY A 2 -25.04 -7.86 10.10
C GLY A 2 -23.64 -7.22 10.17
N LYS A 3 -22.56 -8.00 10.33
CA LYS A 3 -21.19 -7.45 10.24
C LYS A 3 -20.78 -7.29 8.78
N LYS A 4 -20.12 -6.18 8.45
CA LYS A 4 -19.54 -5.95 7.12
C LYS A 4 -18.20 -6.68 6.99
N ARG A 5 -17.97 -7.31 5.85
CA ARG A 5 -16.70 -7.94 5.47
C ARG A 5 -15.72 -6.92 4.87
N GLY A 6 -15.67 -5.75 5.49
CA GLY A 6 -14.95 -4.60 4.98
C GLY A 6 -13.63 -4.36 5.69
N TYR A 7 -12.79 -3.58 5.04
CA TYR A 7 -11.48 -3.13 5.51
C TYR A 7 -11.24 -1.70 4.99
N PRO A 8 -10.46 -0.87 5.72
CA PRO A 8 -10.28 0.54 5.36
C PRO A 8 -9.53 0.72 4.04
N GLY A 9 -9.76 1.83 3.35
CA GLY A 9 -8.99 2.22 2.16
C GLY A 9 -7.54 2.64 2.44
N HIS A 10 -7.19 2.87 3.71
CA HIS A 10 -5.83 3.12 4.15
C HIS A 10 -5.54 2.25 5.35
N GLU A 11 -4.48 1.46 5.25
CA GLU A 11 -4.01 0.52 6.25
C GLU A 11 -3.42 1.25 7.46
N GLY A 12 -3.38 0.56 8.60
CA GLY A 12 -2.80 1.08 9.83
C GLY A 12 -3.59 0.66 11.06
N ILE A 13 -4.90 0.40 10.91
CA ILE A 13 -5.73 -0.11 12.01
C ILE A 13 -5.27 -1.49 12.44
N GLU A 14 -4.80 -2.32 11.51
CA GLU A 14 -4.33 -3.68 11.75
C GLU A 14 -3.11 -3.67 12.67
N MET A 15 -2.13 -2.80 12.36
CA MET A 15 -0.94 -2.59 13.18
C MET A 15 -1.29 -2.01 14.56
N ALA A 16 -2.20 -1.04 14.61
CA ALA A 16 -2.65 -0.42 15.87
C ALA A 16 -3.35 -1.44 16.78
N LEU A 17 -4.17 -2.32 16.20
CA LEU A 17 -4.87 -3.38 16.93
C LEU A 17 -3.92 -4.41 17.53
N ILE A 18 -2.82 -4.77 16.84
CA ILE A 18 -1.81 -5.66 17.42
C ILE A 18 -1.09 -4.98 18.59
N LYS A 19 -0.74 -3.69 18.48
CA LYS A 19 -0.17 -2.94 19.61
C LYS A 19 -1.14 -2.89 20.79
N LEU A 20 -2.43 -2.65 20.53
CA LEU A 20 -3.47 -2.63 21.56
C LEU A 20 -3.63 -4.01 22.21
N TYR A 21 -3.59 -5.09 21.43
CA TYR A 21 -3.55 -6.46 21.94
C TYR A 21 -2.36 -6.67 22.89
N LYS A 22 -1.14 -6.34 22.46
CA LYS A 22 0.08 -6.51 23.27
C LYS A 22 0.01 -5.73 24.59
N ALA A 23 -0.60 -4.54 24.59
CA ALA A 23 -0.75 -3.70 25.78
C ALA A 23 -1.85 -4.17 26.75
N THR A 24 -2.88 -4.86 26.26
CA THR A 24 -4.09 -5.17 27.05
C THR A 24 -4.29 -6.66 27.33
N GLY A 25 -3.66 -7.54 26.55
CA GLY A 25 -3.92 -8.98 26.54
C GLY A 25 -5.26 -9.39 25.91
N GLU A 26 -6.07 -8.45 25.40
CA GLU A 26 -7.40 -8.73 24.88
C GLU A 26 -7.35 -9.32 23.45
N ARG A 27 -7.50 -10.63 23.36
CA ARG A 27 -7.34 -11.41 22.11
C ARG A 27 -8.27 -10.97 20.98
N ARG A 28 -9.42 -10.34 21.28
CA ARG A 28 -10.33 -9.81 20.25
C ARG A 28 -9.64 -8.80 19.33
N TYR A 29 -8.67 -8.03 19.81
CA TYR A 29 -7.94 -7.07 18.99
C TYR A 29 -7.01 -7.75 17.98
N ALA A 30 -6.23 -8.76 18.41
CA ALA A 30 -5.40 -9.55 17.51
C ALA A 30 -6.24 -10.28 16.46
N ASN A 31 -7.38 -10.86 16.86
CA ASN A 31 -8.29 -11.53 15.94
C ASN A 31 -8.90 -10.56 14.92
N LEU A 32 -9.21 -9.33 15.32
CA LEU A 32 -9.72 -8.30 14.42
C LEU A 32 -8.64 -7.80 13.44
N ALA A 33 -7.40 -7.65 13.90
CA ALA A 33 -6.27 -7.34 13.01
C ALA A 33 -6.10 -8.44 11.95
N LYS A 34 -6.09 -9.71 12.38
CA LYS A 34 -6.00 -10.86 11.47
C LYS A 34 -7.16 -10.88 10.47
N PHE A 35 -8.38 -10.59 10.91
CA PHE A 35 -9.54 -10.49 10.03
C PHE A 35 -9.32 -9.44 8.91
N PHE A 36 -8.88 -8.23 9.24
CA PHE A 36 -8.63 -7.21 8.20
C PHE A 36 -7.54 -7.63 7.21
N ILE A 37 -6.47 -8.25 7.69
CA ILE A 37 -5.39 -8.81 6.84
C ILE A 37 -5.92 -9.91 5.92
N ASP A 38 -6.75 -10.81 6.43
CA ASP A 38 -7.27 -11.96 5.66
C ASP A 38 -8.34 -11.56 4.63
N GLU A 39 -9.15 -10.54 4.94
CA GLU A 39 -10.23 -10.06 4.07
C GLU A 39 -9.72 -9.17 2.93
N ARG A 40 -8.58 -8.48 3.11
CA ARG A 40 -8.05 -7.56 2.10
C ARG A 40 -7.74 -8.27 0.79
N GLY A 41 -8.37 -7.81 -0.30
CA GLY A 41 -8.21 -8.36 -1.64
C GLY A 41 -9.00 -9.63 -1.95
N GLN A 42 -9.87 -10.09 -1.03
CA GLN A 42 -10.81 -11.17 -1.31
C GLN A 42 -11.85 -10.75 -2.36
N GLN A 43 -12.37 -11.73 -3.10
CA GLN A 43 -13.37 -11.52 -4.16
C GLN A 43 -14.77 -12.02 -3.78
N PRO A 44 -15.86 -11.35 -4.19
CA PRO A 44 -15.87 -10.04 -4.86
C PRO A 44 -15.31 -8.93 -3.96
N ASN A 45 -14.61 -7.95 -4.54
CA ASN A 45 -13.93 -6.91 -3.76
C ASN A 45 -14.93 -6.11 -2.92
N TYR A 46 -14.62 -5.90 -1.64
CA TYR A 46 -15.52 -5.21 -0.72
C TYR A 46 -15.82 -3.77 -1.16
N TYR A 47 -14.88 -3.08 -1.80
CA TYR A 47 -15.12 -1.71 -2.28
C TYR A 47 -16.21 -1.66 -3.36
N ASP A 48 -16.30 -2.67 -4.23
CA ASP A 48 -17.38 -2.78 -5.22
C ASP A 48 -18.71 -3.04 -4.50
N LEU A 49 -18.72 -3.98 -3.55
CA LEU A 49 -19.92 -4.31 -2.78
C LEU A 49 -20.47 -3.09 -2.03
N GLU A 50 -19.57 -2.31 -1.43
CA GLU A 50 -19.94 -1.12 -0.67
C GLU A 50 -20.47 -0.01 -1.59
N ALA A 51 -19.89 0.18 -2.78
CA ALA A 51 -20.40 1.13 -3.77
C ALA A 51 -21.82 0.75 -4.22
N ILE A 52 -22.04 -0.53 -4.56
CA ILE A 52 -23.36 -1.04 -4.96
C ILE A 52 -24.38 -0.84 -3.83
N GLU A 53 -24.01 -1.10 -2.58
CA GLU A 53 -24.87 -0.89 -1.40
C GLU A 53 -25.27 0.58 -1.24
N ARG A 54 -24.40 1.52 -1.63
CA ARG A 54 -24.70 2.97 -1.65
C ARG A 54 -25.52 3.44 -2.86
N GLY A 55 -25.81 2.55 -3.82
CA GLY A 55 -26.43 2.91 -5.09
C GLY A 55 -25.48 3.63 -6.05
N GLU A 56 -24.17 3.48 -5.84
CA GLU A 56 -23.13 3.99 -6.73
C GLU A 56 -22.73 2.90 -7.74
N GLU A 57 -22.30 3.31 -8.93
CA GLU A 57 -21.61 2.38 -9.84
C GLU A 57 -20.20 2.10 -9.28
N PRO A 58 -19.76 0.83 -9.24
CA PRO A 58 -18.36 0.50 -9.01
C PRO A 58 -17.49 1.07 -10.12
N ALA A 59 -17.04 2.31 -9.92
CA ALA A 59 -16.03 2.92 -10.77
C ALA A 59 -14.67 2.23 -10.51
N PRO A 60 -13.71 2.26 -11.46
CA PRO A 60 -12.32 2.02 -11.12
C PRO A 60 -11.97 2.96 -9.95
N TYR A 61 -11.62 2.34 -8.82
CA TYR A 61 -11.45 2.89 -7.47
C TYR A 61 -11.42 4.42 -7.34
N TRP A 62 -12.20 4.98 -6.40
CA TRP A 62 -12.35 6.43 -6.20
C TRP A 62 -11.03 7.24 -6.12
N ALA A 63 -9.88 6.65 -5.74
CA ALA A 63 -8.60 7.37 -5.81
C ALA A 63 -8.16 7.65 -7.26
N ALA A 64 -8.50 6.80 -8.23
CA ALA A 64 -8.33 7.10 -9.66
C ALA A 64 -9.11 8.38 -10.06
N LEU A 65 -10.28 8.61 -9.47
CA LEU A 65 -11.05 9.86 -9.64
C LEU A 65 -10.48 11.04 -8.86
N TYR A 66 -9.83 10.81 -7.71
CA TYR A 66 -9.12 11.84 -6.95
C TYR A 66 -7.94 12.40 -7.76
N TYR A 67 -7.17 11.51 -8.38
CA TYR A 67 -6.07 11.89 -9.27
C TYR A 67 -6.53 12.60 -10.54
N ASP A 68 -7.66 12.18 -11.14
CA ASP A 68 -8.21 12.86 -12.32
C ASP A 68 -8.74 14.27 -11.98
N ARG A 69 -9.32 14.48 -10.79
CA ARG A 69 -9.76 15.82 -10.34
C ARG A 69 -8.60 16.75 -10.01
N GLU A 70 -7.53 16.27 -9.39
CA GLU A 70 -6.34 17.08 -9.08
C GLU A 70 -5.53 17.43 -10.33
N ALA A 71 -5.36 16.48 -11.25
CA ALA A 71 -4.72 16.72 -12.55
C ALA A 71 -5.47 17.79 -13.36
N LYS A 72 -6.81 17.74 -13.35
CA LYS A 72 -7.67 18.75 -13.98
C LYS A 72 -7.68 20.09 -13.25
N ALA A 73 -7.60 20.11 -11.91
CA ALA A 73 -7.61 21.34 -11.11
C ALA A 73 -6.29 22.11 -11.14
N THR A 74 -5.16 21.45 -11.42
CA THR A 74 -3.81 22.06 -11.41
C THR A 74 -3.29 22.44 -12.80
N GLY A 75 -4.07 22.23 -13.86
CA GLY A 75 -3.67 22.53 -15.24
C GLY A 75 -2.50 21.68 -15.76
N ARG A 76 -2.16 20.58 -15.06
CA ARG A 76 -1.07 19.66 -15.41
C ARG A 76 -1.55 18.42 -16.19
N GLY A 77 -2.82 18.40 -16.60
CA GLY A 77 -3.46 17.29 -17.29
C GLY A 77 -3.22 17.18 -18.79
N GLU A 78 -2.32 17.97 -19.39
CA GLU A 78 -2.06 17.90 -20.85
C GLU A 78 -1.06 16.80 -21.23
N ASP A 79 -0.20 16.35 -20.31
CA ASP A 79 0.83 15.32 -20.59
C ASP A 79 0.54 13.95 -19.95
N LEU A 80 -0.53 13.84 -19.14
CA LEU A 80 -0.97 12.56 -18.62
C LEU A 80 -2.14 12.09 -19.46
N GLN A 81 -1.92 11.05 -20.28
CA GLN A 81 -3.02 10.37 -20.95
C GLN A 81 -4.04 9.95 -19.88
N PRO A 82 -5.31 10.37 -20.03
CA PRO A 82 -6.38 9.82 -19.22
C PRO A 82 -6.34 8.30 -19.31
N PHE A 83 -6.53 7.61 -18.19
CA PHE A 83 -6.49 6.14 -18.16
C PHE A 83 -7.50 5.47 -19.12
N TRP A 84 -8.52 6.21 -19.59
CA TRP A 84 -9.47 5.76 -20.62
C TRP A 84 -8.98 5.93 -22.07
N GLU A 85 -7.83 6.57 -22.32
CA GLU A 85 -7.21 6.73 -23.66
C GLU A 85 -6.27 5.58 -24.05
N ALA A 86 -6.15 4.54 -23.21
CA ALA A 86 -5.51 3.29 -23.64
C ALA A 86 -6.21 2.78 -24.92
N PRO A 87 -5.46 2.41 -25.99
CA PRO A 87 -6.00 2.26 -27.33
C PRO A 87 -7.18 1.28 -27.37
N ASN A 88 -8.30 1.77 -27.91
CA ASN A 88 -9.51 1.05 -28.26
C ASN A 88 -9.23 -0.38 -28.76
N LEU A 89 -9.37 -1.36 -27.87
CA LEU A 89 -9.74 -2.72 -28.25
C LEU A 89 -11.26 -2.77 -28.24
N GLY A 90 -11.85 -2.36 -29.36
CA GLY A 90 -13.27 -2.04 -29.50
C GLY A 90 -14.20 -3.14 -28.98
N ILE A 91 -15.24 -2.74 -28.25
CA ILE A 91 -16.37 -3.61 -27.92
C ILE A 91 -17.65 -2.77 -28.03
N GLY A 92 -18.43 -3.08 -29.06
CA GLY A 92 -19.81 -2.62 -29.19
C GLY A 92 -20.75 -3.38 -28.27
N ALA A 93 -21.82 -2.69 -27.87
CA ALA A 93 -23.13 -3.16 -27.45
C ALA A 93 -23.22 -4.54 -26.75
N TYR A 94 -23.37 -4.54 -25.42
CA TYR A 94 -24.03 -5.66 -24.72
C TYR A 94 -25.05 -5.18 -23.67
N THR A 95 -26.27 -5.64 -23.90
CA THR A 95 -27.46 -5.63 -23.04
C THR A 95 -27.33 -6.65 -21.89
N TRP A 96 -27.79 -6.27 -20.70
CA TRP A 96 -28.18 -7.07 -19.53
C TRP A 96 -27.97 -8.61 -19.59
N ALA A 97 -26.85 -9.11 -19.04
CA ALA A 97 -26.57 -10.52 -18.71
C ALA A 97 -25.52 -10.60 -17.56
N PRO A 98 -25.45 -11.70 -16.78
CA PRO A 98 -24.99 -11.72 -15.39
C PRO A 98 -23.47 -11.55 -15.25
N VAL A 99 -23.07 -10.90 -14.15
CA VAL A 99 -21.70 -10.55 -13.72
C VAL A 99 -20.66 -11.58 -14.19
N LYS A 100 -20.05 -11.31 -15.35
CA LYS A 100 -18.87 -11.99 -15.85
C LYS A 100 -17.78 -10.94 -16.04
N THR A 101 -16.83 -10.96 -15.10
CA THR A 101 -15.45 -10.47 -15.23
C THR A 101 -15.30 -9.10 -15.91
N ILE A 102 -15.23 -8.04 -15.09
CA ILE A 102 -14.80 -6.71 -15.54
C ILE A 102 -13.30 -6.80 -15.85
N PRO A 103 -12.86 -6.54 -17.10
CA PRO A 103 -11.46 -6.57 -17.47
C PRO A 103 -10.83 -5.22 -17.10
N TYR A 104 -10.27 -5.09 -15.90
CA TYR A 104 -9.50 -3.89 -15.54
C TYR A 104 -8.34 -4.26 -14.61
N GLU A 105 -7.11 -4.15 -15.12
CA GLU A 105 -5.90 -4.55 -14.40
C GLU A 105 -5.33 -3.48 -13.44
N VAL A 106 -5.93 -2.29 -13.26
CA VAL A 106 -5.45 -1.36 -12.21
C VAL A 106 -6.57 -0.53 -11.56
N PRO A 107 -7.25 -1.03 -10.49
CA PRO A 107 -7.93 -0.12 -9.56
C PRO A 107 -7.51 -0.28 -8.08
N TYR A 108 -7.10 -1.48 -7.66
CA TYR A 108 -6.98 -1.80 -6.22
C TYR A 108 -5.54 -1.96 -5.72
N GLU A 109 -4.54 -1.85 -6.60
CA GLU A 109 -3.13 -1.84 -6.22
C GLU A 109 -2.80 -0.67 -5.30
N TYR A 110 -3.44 0.49 -5.50
CA TYR A 110 -3.24 1.70 -4.70
C TYR A 110 -3.37 1.48 -3.18
N ASN A 111 -4.29 0.60 -2.76
CA ASN A 111 -4.47 0.18 -1.35
C ASN A 111 -4.24 -1.33 -1.18
N GLN A 112 -3.37 -1.92 -2.01
CA GLN A 112 -2.91 -3.29 -1.82
C GLN A 112 -4.08 -4.30 -1.66
N ALA A 113 -5.18 -4.08 -2.39
CA ALA A 113 -6.43 -4.86 -2.33
C ALA A 113 -6.77 -5.51 -3.67
N HIS A 114 -5.82 -5.55 -4.60
CA HIS A 114 -5.97 -6.19 -5.92
C HIS A 114 -5.98 -7.72 -5.82
N LYS A 115 -5.35 -8.28 -4.78
CA LYS A 115 -5.36 -9.72 -4.46
C LYS A 115 -5.13 -9.97 -2.97
N PRO A 116 -5.49 -11.15 -2.45
CA PRO A 116 -5.19 -11.53 -1.07
C PRO A 116 -3.73 -11.29 -0.73
N VAL A 117 -3.46 -10.77 0.46
CA VAL A 117 -2.10 -10.33 0.85
C VAL A 117 -1.05 -11.46 0.77
N ARG A 118 -1.46 -12.71 1.00
CA ARG A 118 -0.59 -13.89 0.89
C ARG A 118 -0.18 -14.21 -0.55
N GLU A 119 -0.89 -13.67 -1.53
CA GLU A 119 -0.65 -13.85 -2.98
C GLU A 119 0.07 -12.64 -3.60
N GLN A 120 0.31 -11.57 -2.82
CA GLN A 120 1.06 -10.41 -3.30
C GLN A 120 2.54 -10.71 -3.48
N ASP A 121 3.07 -10.43 -4.66
CA ASP A 121 4.43 -10.79 -5.12
C ASP A 121 5.30 -9.56 -5.44
N ARG A 122 4.67 -8.40 -5.59
CA ARG A 122 5.32 -7.10 -5.78
C ARG A 122 4.71 -6.09 -4.84
N VAL A 123 5.54 -5.15 -4.40
CA VAL A 123 5.10 -3.97 -3.67
C VAL A 123 4.57 -2.96 -4.68
N VAL A 124 3.30 -2.58 -4.54
CA VAL A 124 2.55 -1.76 -5.51
C VAL A 124 1.71 -0.70 -4.80
N GLY A 125 1.25 0.31 -5.55
CA GLY A 125 0.37 1.35 -5.05
C GLY A 125 1.05 2.33 -4.10
N HIS A 126 0.28 2.92 -3.19
CA HIS A 126 0.76 3.98 -2.31
C HIS A 126 1.78 3.47 -1.28
N ALA A 127 2.89 4.19 -1.09
CA ALA A 127 4.01 3.69 -0.31
C ALA A 127 3.73 3.56 1.20
N VAL A 128 3.06 4.56 1.81
CA VAL A 128 2.70 4.52 3.24
C VAL A 128 1.69 3.40 3.55
N ARG A 129 0.61 3.31 2.76
CA ARG A 129 -0.39 2.23 2.84
C ARG A 129 0.27 0.84 2.83
N ALA A 130 1.12 0.60 1.83
CA ALA A 130 1.84 -0.66 1.69
C ALA A 130 2.71 -0.96 2.92
N THR A 131 3.54 -0.03 3.37
CA THR A 131 4.43 -0.27 4.52
C THR A 131 3.69 -0.44 5.84
N TYR A 132 2.53 0.22 6.03
CA TYR A 132 1.67 -0.01 7.20
C TYR A 132 1.01 -1.38 7.14
N LEU A 133 0.54 -1.81 5.96
CA LEU A 133 0.00 -3.15 5.75
C LEU A 133 1.04 -4.21 6.08
N TYR A 134 2.24 -4.10 5.51
CA TYR A 134 3.28 -5.12 5.65
C TYR A 134 3.85 -5.16 7.07
N SER A 135 3.88 -4.02 7.76
CA SER A 135 4.13 -3.97 9.20
C SER A 135 3.10 -4.83 9.96
N ALA A 136 1.80 -4.65 9.68
CA ALA A 136 0.77 -5.44 10.34
C ALA A 136 0.82 -6.93 9.96
N MET A 137 1.17 -7.26 8.71
CA MET A 137 1.34 -8.64 8.26
C MET A 137 2.45 -9.35 9.05
N ALA A 138 3.60 -8.71 9.26
CA ALA A 138 4.69 -9.28 10.05
C ALA A 138 4.28 -9.50 11.52
N ASP A 139 3.57 -8.53 12.10
CA ASP A 139 3.01 -8.63 13.46
C ASP A 139 2.02 -9.82 13.58
N VAL A 140 1.11 -9.98 12.61
CA VAL A 140 0.13 -11.08 12.58
C VAL A 140 0.81 -12.42 12.31
N ALA A 141 1.82 -12.47 11.44
CA ALA A 141 2.57 -13.69 11.16
C ALA A 141 3.23 -14.24 12.43
N ALA A 142 3.90 -13.37 13.19
CA ALA A 142 4.50 -13.72 14.47
C ALA A 142 3.45 -14.17 15.50
N GLU A 143 2.36 -13.40 15.63
CA GLU A 143 1.34 -13.62 16.67
C GLU A 143 0.53 -14.91 16.49
N PHE A 144 0.35 -15.34 15.24
CA PHE A 144 -0.47 -16.50 14.89
C PHE A 144 0.34 -17.69 14.37
N GLY A 145 1.66 -17.57 14.25
CA GLY A 145 2.51 -18.61 13.64
C GLY A 145 2.13 -18.88 12.18
N ASP A 146 1.79 -17.83 11.43
CA ASP A 146 1.31 -17.95 10.05
C ASP A 146 2.48 -17.93 9.06
N GLU A 147 2.99 -19.12 8.73
CA GLU A 147 4.14 -19.28 7.83
C GLU A 147 3.87 -18.79 6.40
N GLN A 148 2.61 -18.85 5.93
CA GLN A 148 2.27 -18.33 4.60
C GLN A 148 2.36 -16.80 4.58
N LEU A 149 1.88 -16.15 5.64
CA LEU A 149 1.97 -14.70 5.77
C LEU A 149 3.41 -14.24 5.99
N ARG A 150 4.21 -14.99 6.75
CA ARG A 150 5.66 -14.77 6.86
C ARG A 150 6.34 -14.85 5.49
N THR A 151 6.08 -15.91 4.73
CA THR A 151 6.63 -16.09 3.37
C THR A 151 6.25 -14.91 2.45
N ALA A 152 5.02 -14.40 2.57
CA ALA A 152 4.59 -13.22 1.83
C ALA A 152 5.35 -11.95 2.26
N CYS A 153 5.58 -11.75 3.56
CA CYS A 153 6.40 -10.65 4.07
C CYS A 153 7.82 -10.70 3.50
N ASP A 154 8.47 -11.87 3.51
CA ASP A 154 9.83 -12.04 2.97
C ASP A 154 9.88 -11.74 1.46
N ARG A 155 8.90 -12.24 0.70
CA ARG A 155 8.81 -12.00 -0.74
C ARG A 155 8.67 -10.50 -1.05
N LEU A 156 7.78 -9.81 -0.35
CA LEU A 156 7.53 -8.38 -0.54
C LEU A 156 8.73 -7.54 -0.07
N TRP A 157 9.35 -7.92 1.05
CA TRP A 157 10.57 -7.28 1.56
C TRP A 157 11.69 -7.36 0.52
N ASN A 158 11.92 -8.54 -0.05
CA ASN A 158 12.92 -8.74 -1.09
C ASN A 158 12.61 -7.92 -2.34
N ASN A 159 11.33 -7.85 -2.78
CA ASN A 159 10.96 -7.01 -3.93
C ASN A 159 11.26 -5.53 -3.68
N LEU A 160 10.86 -4.98 -2.52
CA LEU A 160 11.12 -3.58 -2.19
C LEU A 160 12.62 -3.29 -2.18
N THR A 161 13.36 -4.02 -1.35
CA THR A 161 14.74 -3.69 -1.01
C THR A 161 15.74 -3.95 -2.12
N SER A 162 15.42 -4.86 -3.06
CA SER A 162 16.31 -5.15 -4.20
C SER A 162 15.97 -4.38 -5.48
N LYS A 163 14.76 -3.81 -5.60
CA LYS A 163 14.29 -3.24 -6.88
C LYS A 163 13.61 -1.88 -6.80
N GLN A 164 13.04 -1.50 -5.65
CA GLN A 164 12.14 -0.35 -5.56
C GLN A 164 12.49 0.59 -4.37
N MET A 165 13.75 0.55 -3.92
CA MET A 165 14.23 1.38 -2.81
C MET A 165 15.44 2.22 -3.27
N TYR A 166 15.39 3.52 -3.01
CA TYR A 166 16.49 4.44 -3.29
C TYR A 166 17.65 4.20 -2.33
N ILE A 167 18.84 4.68 -2.69
CA ILE A 167 20.06 4.54 -1.86
C ILE A 167 19.90 5.16 -0.46
N THR A 168 19.03 6.17 -0.32
CA THR A 168 18.66 6.85 0.93
C THR A 168 17.65 6.07 1.78
N GLY A 169 17.15 4.92 1.33
CA GLY A 169 16.00 4.25 1.95
C GLY A 169 14.66 4.91 1.62
N GLY A 170 14.63 5.96 0.78
CA GLY A 170 13.40 6.51 0.23
C GLY A 170 12.67 5.47 -0.65
N ILE A 171 11.35 5.55 -0.67
CA ILE A 171 10.46 4.64 -1.43
C ILE A 171 9.30 5.44 -2.04
N GLY A 172 8.83 5.00 -3.20
CA GLY A 172 7.79 5.70 -3.96
C GLY A 172 8.40 6.72 -4.95
N PRO A 173 8.68 6.32 -6.19
CA PRO A 173 9.19 7.22 -7.22
C PRO A 173 8.13 8.21 -7.75
N SER A 174 6.84 7.89 -7.66
CA SER A 174 5.80 8.64 -8.39
C SER A 174 4.99 9.55 -7.48
N LYS A 175 4.86 10.81 -7.91
CA LYS A 175 3.93 11.78 -7.33
C LYS A 175 2.47 11.44 -7.60
N ALA A 176 2.19 10.76 -8.72
CA ALA A 176 0.83 10.49 -9.17
C ALA A 176 0.10 9.44 -8.31
N ASN A 177 0.81 8.65 -7.53
CA ASN A 177 0.22 7.70 -6.59
C ASN A 177 0.90 7.70 -5.22
N GLU A 178 1.84 8.63 -5.02
CA GLU A 178 2.67 8.75 -3.81
C GLU A 178 3.33 7.41 -3.45
N GLY A 179 3.80 6.72 -4.49
CA GLY A 179 3.92 5.27 -4.43
C GLY A 179 4.74 4.65 -5.53
N PHE A 180 4.59 3.34 -5.63
CA PHE A 180 5.38 2.46 -6.45
C PHE A 180 4.91 2.45 -7.90
N THR A 181 5.85 2.21 -8.82
CA THR A 181 5.61 2.10 -10.26
C THR A 181 6.05 0.72 -10.74
N LEU A 182 7.25 0.63 -11.33
CA LEU A 182 7.82 -0.59 -11.89
C LEU A 182 9.11 -0.95 -11.17
N ASP A 183 9.47 -2.22 -11.21
CA ASP A 183 10.76 -2.69 -10.69
C ASP A 183 11.90 -1.89 -11.38
N TYR A 184 12.83 -1.35 -10.58
CA TYR A 184 13.98 -0.54 -11.00
C TYR A 184 13.67 0.87 -11.53
N ASP A 185 12.42 1.33 -11.47
CA ASP A 185 12.05 2.72 -11.80
C ASP A 185 12.36 3.66 -10.61
N LEU A 186 13.59 4.18 -10.58
CA LEU A 186 14.12 5.01 -9.48
C LEU A 186 14.73 6.33 -9.99
N PRO A 187 13.94 7.23 -10.62
CA PRO A 187 14.42 8.52 -11.09
C PRO A 187 14.73 9.47 -9.93
N ASN A 188 15.95 10.00 -9.86
CA ASN A 188 16.38 10.86 -8.74
C ASN A 188 15.63 12.21 -8.68
N GLU A 189 15.53 12.91 -9.81
CA GLU A 189 15.00 14.29 -9.87
C GLU A 189 13.49 14.34 -9.56
N THR A 190 12.73 13.36 -10.03
CA THR A 190 11.27 13.31 -9.88
C THR A 190 10.82 12.44 -8.70
N ALA A 191 11.74 11.92 -7.90
CA ALA A 191 11.44 11.02 -6.79
C ALA A 191 10.45 11.67 -5.80
N TYR A 192 9.39 10.94 -5.45
CA TYR A 192 8.46 11.39 -4.41
C TYR A 192 9.01 11.14 -3.01
N CYS A 193 9.50 9.92 -2.74
CA CYS A 193 10.22 9.55 -1.51
C CYS A 193 9.63 10.21 -0.25
N GLU A 194 8.35 9.93 0.02
CA GLU A 194 7.62 10.59 1.09
C GLU A 194 8.26 10.32 2.46
N THR A 195 8.36 11.33 3.32
CA THR A 195 8.89 11.19 4.69
C THR A 195 8.10 10.15 5.50
N CYS A 196 6.77 10.13 5.39
CA CYS A 196 5.94 9.12 6.07
C CYS A 196 6.22 7.70 5.56
N ALA A 197 6.59 7.55 4.30
CA ALA A 197 6.92 6.24 3.74
C ALA A 197 8.27 5.73 4.30
N ALA A 198 9.23 6.61 4.56
CA ALA A 198 10.44 6.27 5.30
C ALA A 198 10.13 5.83 6.75
N VAL A 199 9.22 6.52 7.44
CA VAL A 199 8.73 6.10 8.78
C VAL A 199 8.06 4.72 8.72
N GLY A 200 7.21 4.49 7.72
CA GLY A 200 6.58 3.20 7.48
C GLY A 200 7.58 2.08 7.20
N LEU A 201 8.65 2.37 6.44
CA LEU A 201 9.74 1.42 6.20
C LEU A 201 10.48 1.07 7.50
N VAL A 202 10.75 2.04 8.36
CA VAL A 202 11.33 1.79 9.70
C VAL A 202 10.42 0.89 10.54
N PHE A 203 9.10 1.15 10.54
CA PHE A 203 8.13 0.30 11.24
C PHE A 203 8.08 -1.13 10.72
N TRP A 204 8.22 -1.30 9.40
CA TRP A 204 8.21 -2.62 8.78
C TRP A 204 9.52 -3.36 9.08
N ALA A 205 10.67 -2.71 8.88
CA ALA A 205 11.99 -3.25 9.15
C ALA A 205 12.14 -3.72 10.61
N HIS A 206 11.69 -2.90 11.56
CA HIS A 206 11.68 -3.26 12.98
C HIS A 206 10.89 -4.54 13.26
N ARG A 207 9.76 -4.76 12.58
CA ARG A 207 8.94 -5.96 12.76
C ARG A 207 9.48 -7.18 12.05
N MET A 208 10.08 -7.00 10.87
CA MET A 208 10.80 -8.08 10.22
C MET A 208 11.95 -8.58 11.10
N LEU A 209 12.69 -7.66 11.74
CA LEU A 209 13.75 -8.01 12.71
C LEU A 209 13.23 -8.75 13.95
N GLN A 210 12.01 -8.44 14.40
CA GLN A 210 11.35 -9.17 15.50
C GLN A 210 10.80 -10.53 15.06
N LEU A 211 10.39 -10.66 13.80
CA LEU A 211 9.90 -11.91 13.21
C LEU A 211 11.05 -12.88 12.94
N GLU A 212 12.19 -12.37 12.48
CA GLU A 212 13.41 -13.12 12.22
C GLU A 212 14.64 -12.24 12.45
N CYS A 213 15.59 -12.75 13.24
CA CYS A 213 16.80 -12.01 13.61
C CYS A 213 17.85 -12.04 12.48
N ASP A 214 17.57 -11.33 11.38
CA ASP A 214 18.47 -11.15 10.24
C ASP A 214 18.94 -9.69 10.16
N GLY A 215 20.26 -9.50 10.06
CA GLY A 215 20.91 -8.18 9.98
C GLY A 215 20.43 -7.34 8.81
N ARG A 216 19.98 -7.96 7.70
CA ARG A 216 19.48 -7.23 6.53
C ARG A 216 18.30 -6.30 6.83
N TYR A 217 17.49 -6.64 7.83
CA TYR A 217 16.38 -5.79 8.27
C TYR A 217 16.89 -4.57 9.04
N ALA A 218 17.90 -4.78 9.90
CA ALA A 218 18.53 -3.71 10.67
C ALA A 218 19.29 -2.73 9.75
N ASP A 219 19.97 -3.23 8.71
CA ASP A 219 20.67 -2.39 7.73
C ASP A 219 19.72 -1.43 6.99
N VAL A 220 18.55 -1.92 6.59
CA VAL A 220 17.52 -1.09 5.94
C VAL A 220 16.88 -0.12 6.93
N MET A 221 16.63 -0.57 8.15
CA MET A 221 16.13 0.29 9.23
C MET A 221 17.10 1.45 9.50
N GLU A 222 18.40 1.18 9.61
CA GLU A 222 19.45 2.17 9.78
C GLU A 222 19.51 3.14 8.59
N ARG A 223 19.53 2.61 7.36
CA ARG A 223 19.53 3.41 6.13
C ARG A 223 18.38 4.40 6.10
N ALA A 224 17.16 3.96 6.40
CA ALA A 224 15.98 4.82 6.43
C ALA A 224 16.03 5.84 7.57
N LEU A 225 16.43 5.41 8.78
CA LEU A 225 16.55 6.29 9.95
C LEU A 225 17.54 7.43 9.70
N TYR A 226 18.73 7.14 9.18
CA TYR A 226 19.80 8.13 9.05
C TYR A 226 19.78 8.95 7.74
N ASN A 227 18.89 8.61 6.80
CA ASN A 227 18.78 9.31 5.52
C ASN A 227 17.34 9.73 5.24
N GLY A 228 16.52 8.87 4.64
CA GLY A 228 15.19 9.23 4.13
C GLY A 228 14.18 9.70 5.17
N LEU A 229 14.38 9.38 6.46
CA LEU A 229 13.57 9.91 7.56
C LEU A 229 14.07 11.28 8.03
N LEU A 230 15.36 11.39 8.38
CA LEU A 230 15.92 12.64 8.93
C LEU A 230 15.97 13.77 7.90
N SER A 231 16.04 13.49 6.60
CA SER A 231 15.92 14.51 5.55
C SER A 231 14.55 15.21 5.54
N GLY A 232 13.55 14.60 6.19
CA GLY A 232 12.20 15.11 6.33
C GLY A 232 12.03 16.29 7.29
N VAL A 233 13.05 16.63 8.08
CA VAL A 233 12.98 17.66 9.13
C VAL A 233 14.22 18.56 9.13
N SER A 234 14.04 19.87 9.33
CA SER A 234 15.15 20.81 9.46
C SER A 234 15.94 20.58 10.75
N LEU A 235 17.20 21.03 10.79
CA LEU A 235 18.08 20.87 11.95
C LEU A 235 17.55 21.52 13.23
N ASP A 236 16.75 22.58 13.10
CA ASP A 236 16.06 23.25 14.21
C ASP A 236 14.70 22.61 14.57
N GLY A 237 14.20 21.66 13.77
CA GLY A 237 12.93 20.98 13.99
C GLY A 237 11.68 21.80 13.63
N GLU A 238 11.81 22.96 12.98
CA GLU A 238 10.68 23.86 12.72
C GLU A 238 10.08 23.74 11.31
N LYS A 239 10.78 23.10 10.37
CA LYS A 239 10.37 22.94 8.97
C LYS A 239 10.48 21.49 8.54
N PHE A 240 9.61 21.11 7.59
CA PHE A 240 9.46 19.72 7.18
C PHE A 240 9.42 19.60 5.67
N ASN A 241 10.00 18.52 5.17
CA ASN A 241 9.80 18.05 3.81
C ASN A 241 8.72 16.96 3.82
N TYR A 242 7.76 17.09 2.91
CA TYR A 242 6.85 15.99 2.59
C TYR A 242 7.54 15.00 1.63
N VAL A 243 8.23 15.55 0.61
CA VAL A 243 8.90 14.85 -0.49
C VAL A 243 10.42 14.99 -0.34
N ASN A 244 11.17 13.90 -0.53
CA ASN A 244 12.64 13.85 -0.38
C ASN A 244 13.35 13.43 -1.69
N PRO A 245 13.53 14.34 -2.66
CA PRO A 245 14.24 14.04 -3.91
C PRO A 245 15.74 13.81 -3.69
N LEU A 246 16.44 13.30 -4.71
CA LEU A 246 17.87 12.96 -4.67
C LEU A 246 18.72 13.84 -5.60
#